data_AF-A0A9D0M7A1-F1
#
_entry.id   AF-A0A9D0M7A1-F1
#
_cell.length_a   1.000
_cell.length_b   1.000
_cell.length_c   1.000
_cell.angle_alpha   90.00
_cell.angle_beta   90.00
_cell.angle_gamma   90.00
#
_symmetry.space_group_name_H-M   'P 1'
#
loop_
_entity.id
_entity.type
_entity.pdbx_description
1 polymer ?
#
loop_
_entity_poly.entity_id
_entity_poly.type
_entity_poly.pdbx_seq_one_letter_code
_entity_poly.pdbx_strand_id
1 'polypeptide(L)' 'YIIAGPTCDSMDILYEDYKYRFPETTAPGDKVYIFSTGAYTQSYSAVNFNGFPPLEAVVIGNNT' A
#
# COMPACT_ATOMS: atom_id res chain seq x y z
N TYR A 1 14.59 -5.29 0.94
CA TYR A 1 13.41 -5.89 0.29
C TYR A 1 12.96 -5.00 -0.85
N ILE A 2 12.19 -5.58 -1.77
CA ILE A 2 11.55 -4.90 -2.89
C ILE A 2 10.07 -4.84 -2.56
N ILE A 3 9.45 -3.67 -2.62
CA ILE A 3 8.01 -3.50 -2.44
C ILE A 3 7.42 -3.22 -3.84
N ALA A 4 6.71 -4.21 -4.37
CA ALA A 4 5.94 -4.09 -5.60
C ALA A 4 4.46 -4.25 -5.27
N GLY A 5 3.60 -3.50 -5.96
CA GLY A 5 2.17 -3.66 -5.88
C GLY A 5 1.67 -4.86 -6.70
N PRO A 6 0.36 -5.12 -6.65
CA PRO A 6 -0.24 -6.33 -7.21
C PRO A 6 -0.65 -6.19 -8.68
N THR A 7 -0.48 -5.02 -9.30
CA THR A 7 -0.97 -4.76 -10.66
C THR A 7 -0.03 -5.36 -11.71
N CYS A 8 -0.53 -5.48 -12.94
CA CYS A 8 0.27 -5.95 -14.08
C CYS A 8 1.10 -4.82 -14.73
N ASP A 9 1.38 -3.75 -14.00
CA ASP A 9 2.16 -2.59 -14.45
C ASP A 9 3.57 -2.63 -13.85
N SER A 10 4.59 -2.43 -14.68
CA SER A 10 5.99 -2.44 -14.22
C SER A 10 6.33 -1.28 -13.28
N MET A 11 5.55 -0.19 -13.31
CA MET A 11 5.75 1.00 -12.47
C MET A 11 5.02 0.91 -11.13
N ASP A 12 4.29 -0.18 -10.86
CA ASP A 12 3.64 -0.41 -9.57
C ASP A 12 4.66 -0.87 -8.51
N ILE A 13 5.59 0.02 -8.19
CA ILE A 13 6.76 -0.23 -7.36
C ILE A 13 7.06 0.95 -6.45
N LEU A 14 7.70 0.70 -5.30
CA LEU A 14 8.18 1.75 -4.40
C LEU A 14 9.71 1.79 -4.26
N TYR A 15 10.46 0.96 -4.98
CA TYR A 15 11.89 0.75 -4.73
C TYR A 15 12.85 1.42 -5.72
N GLU A 16 12.34 2.21 -6.68
CA GLU A 16 13.14 2.76 -7.78
C GLU A 16 14.34 3.57 -7.26
N ASP A 17 14.09 4.50 -6.34
CA ASP A 17 15.13 5.35 -5.76
C ASP A 17 15.66 4.85 -4.41
N TYR A 18 14.82 4.14 -3.64
CA TYR A 18 15.13 3.78 -2.25
C TYR A 18 14.76 2.33 -1.92
N LYS A 19 15.72 1.60 -1.35
CA LYS A 19 15.48 0.24 -0.85
C LYS A 19 14.96 0.25 0.58
N TYR A 20 13.85 -0.43 0.81
CA TYR A 20 13.29 -0.60 2.15
C TYR A 20 13.90 -1.79 2.90
N ARG A 21 14.10 -1.59 4.19
CA ARG A 21 14.54 -2.64 5.12
C ARG A 21 13.32 -3.16 5.88
N PHE A 22 13.23 -4.48 5.97
CA PHE A 22 12.30 -5.19 6.84
C PHE A 22 13.12 -6.12 7.74
N PRO A 23 12.54 -6.61 8.85
CA PRO A 23 13.15 -7.67 9.65
C PRO A 23 13.42 -8.92 8.81
N GLU A 24 14.52 -9.62 9.09
CA GLU A 24 14.86 -10.89 8.41
C GLU A 24 13.78 -11.98 8.57
N THR A 25 12.96 -11.85 9.61
CA THR A 25 11.85 -12.75 9.92
C THR A 25 10.59 -12.50 9.08
N THR A 26 10.59 -11.51 8.17
CA THR A 26 9.41 -11.20 7.34
C THR A 26 9.01 -12.39 6.47
N ALA A 27 7.73 -12.74 6.52
CA ALA A 27 7.15 -13.88 5.82
C ALA A 27 5.81 -13.53 5.14
N PRO A 28 5.35 -14.33 4.15
CA PRO A 28 4.03 -14.16 3.56
C PRO A 28 2.92 -14.18 4.63
N GLY A 29 2.00 -13.22 4.55
CA GLY A 29 0.94 -13.02 5.53
C GLY A 29 1.21 -11.90 6.54
N ASP A 30 2.46 -11.43 6.65
CA ASP A 30 2.77 -10.23 7.43
C ASP A 30 2.12 -8.97 6.84
N LYS A 31 1.78 -8.02 7.72
CA LYS A 31 1.17 -6.74 7.32
C LYS A 31 2.24 -5.66 7.20
N VAL A 32 2.15 -4.89 6.11
CA VAL A 32 2.97 -3.68 5.90
C VAL A 32 2.09 -2.45 6.13
N TYR A 33 2.60 -1.48 6.88
CA TYR A 33 1.93 -0.21 7.13
C TYR A 33 2.69 0.92 6.42
N ILE A 34 2.01 1.62 5.50
CA ILE A 34 2.54 2.82 4.84
C ILE A 34 1.94 4.03 5.57
N PHE A 35 2.79 4.76 6.29
CA PHE A 35 2.37 5.91 7.09
C PHE A 35 2.20 7.18 6.25
N SER A 36 1.56 8.20 6.83
CA SER A 36 1.35 9.51 6.22
C SER A 36 0.53 9.50 4.91
N THR A 37 -0.38 8.54 4.76
CA THR A 37 -1.27 8.35 3.60
C THR A 37 -2.67 8.97 3.79
N GLY A 38 -2.81 9.91 4.73
CA GLY A 38 -4.11 10.50 5.08
C GLY A 38 -4.64 11.54 4.09
N ALA A 39 -3.75 12.19 3.34
CA ALA A 39 -4.11 13.19 2.35
C ALA A 39 -3.88 12.65 0.93
N TYR A 40 -4.83 12.90 0.04
CA TYR A 40 -4.76 12.61 -1.39
C TYR A 40 -4.60 11.14 -1.82
N THR A 41 -4.35 10.20 -0.90
CA THR A 41 -4.22 8.78 -1.27
C THR A 41 -5.54 8.18 -1.75
N GLN A 42 -6.63 8.34 -0.98
CA GLN A 42 -7.93 7.83 -1.38
C GLN A 42 -8.52 8.60 -2.57
N SER A 43 -8.34 9.93 -2.61
CA SER A 43 -8.94 10.74 -3.68
C SER A 43 -8.26 10.56 -5.04
N TYR A 44 -6.99 10.14 -5.07
CA TYR A 44 -6.23 9.87 -6.30
C TYR A 44 -5.98 8.37 -6.53
N SER A 45 -6.58 7.46 -5.75
CA SER A 45 -6.38 6.02 -5.95
C SER A 45 -6.95 5.59 -7.30
N ALA A 46 -6.24 4.70 -7.99
CA ALA A 46 -6.78 4.04 -9.18
C ALA A 46 -8.05 3.25 -8.82
N VAL A 47 -9.06 3.30 -9.68
CA VAL A 47 -10.33 2.58 -9.50
C VAL A 47 -10.45 1.52 -10.58
N ASN A 48 -10.56 0.25 -10.19
CA ASN A 48 -10.73 -0.90 -11.09
C ASN A 48 -9.56 -1.13 -12.07
N PHE A 49 -8.38 -0.56 -11.83
CA PHE A 49 -7.18 -0.93 -12.59
C PHE A 49 -6.84 -2.40 -12.31
N ASN A 50 -6.63 -3.19 -13.37
CA ASN A 50 -6.56 -4.66 -13.32
C ASN A 50 -7.74 -5.35 -12.58
N GLY A 51 -8.87 -4.68 -12.40
CA GLY A 51 -10.02 -5.21 -11.66
C GLY A 51 -9.88 -5.16 -10.13
N PHE A 52 -8.88 -4.48 -9.58
CA PHE A 52 -8.78 -4.26 -8.13
C PHE A 52 -9.85 -3.25 -7.67
N PRO A 53 -10.58 -3.54 -6.58
CA PRO A 53 -11.65 -2.66 -6.11
C PRO A 53 -11.11 -1.30 -5.64
N PRO A 54 -11.98 -0.28 -5.48
CA PRO A 54 -11.59 0.99 -4.88
C PRO A 54 -10.93 0.83 -3.51
N LEU A 55 -10.02 1.75 -3.16
CA LEU A 55 -9.39 1.78 -1.84
C LEU A 55 -10.42 2.00 -0.74
N GLU A 56 -10.54 1.03 0.16
CA GLU A 56 -11.37 1.14 1.36
C GLU A 56 -10.75 2.14 2.35
N ALA A 57 -11.59 3.01 2.91
CA ALA A 57 -11.21 3.89 4.02
C ALA A 57 -12.13 3.65 5.20
N VAL A 58 -11.52 3.46 6.37
CA VAL A 58 -12.21 3.24 7.64
C VAL A 58 -11.91 4.40 8.56
N VAL A 59 -12.94 4.97 9.17
CA VAL A 59 -12.81 6.00 10.22
C VAL A 59 -12.89 5.31 11.57
N ILE A 60 -11.81 5.37 12.34
CA ILE A 60 -11.78 4.86 13.71
C ILE A 60 -12.10 6.02 14.65
N GLY A 61 -13.34 6.07 15.13
CA GLY A 61 -13.74 7.00 16.19
C GLY A 61 -13.38 6.47 17.58
N ASN A 62 -13.38 7.34 18.58
CA ASN A 62 -13.32 6.93 19.97
C ASN A 62 -14.71 6.43 20.41
N ASN A 63 -14.78 5.20 20.94
CA ASN A 63 -15.96 4.74 21.69
C ASN A 63 -15.92 5.35 23.11
N THR A 64 -16.21 6.65 23.22
CA THR A 64 -16.63 7.27 24.48
C THR A 64 -18.14 7.41 24.48
#